data_AF-A0A8R1ERD5-F1
#
_entry.id   AF-A0A8R1ERD5-F1
#
_cell.length_a   1.000
_cell.length_b   1.000
_cell.length_c   1.000
_cell.angle_alpha   90.00
_cell.angle_beta   90.00
_cell.angle_gamma   90.00
#
_symmetry.space_group_name_H-M   'P 1'
#
loop_
_entity.id
_entity.type
_entity.pdbx_description
1 polymer ?
#
loop_
_entity_poly.entity_id
_entity_poly.type
_entity_poly.pdbx_seq_one_letter_code
_entity_poly.pdbx_strand_id
1 'polypeptide(L)'
;MYLKSEKKLQRTEEWNLRAARCVFRYVRKNGVFDTFFDVLTRGETSSKCCAGINEKLPGSHGRLCIFILRLFRFPWIRHDIQAKSTLNCRHQTDRKTVCLNPWHYRQVEIPHVPCPPIVINKNLDYGKPPERSENPLDEELTHHEMQVDQMTDEEREKRIPNVTMMGDELKMAYERHLYNPDDFNAMHALFTPPY
;
A
#
# COMPACT_ATOMS: atom_id res chain seq x y z
N MET A 1 -37.63 20.00 -8.90
CA MET A 1 -36.35 19.62 -8.26
C MET A 1 -36.23 18.11 -8.31
N TYR A 2 -35.32 17.59 -9.15
CA TYR A 2 -35.12 16.15 -9.32
C TYR A 2 -34.45 15.57 -8.08
N LEU A 3 -35.16 14.72 -7.33
CA LEU A 3 -34.55 13.73 -6.46
C LEU A 3 -33.74 12.79 -7.35
N LYS A 4 -32.42 13.00 -7.41
CA LYS A 4 -31.49 11.99 -7.92
C LYS A 4 -31.69 10.76 -7.06
N SER A 5 -32.41 9.77 -7.59
CA SER A 5 -32.44 8.45 -6.98
C SER A 5 -31.00 7.96 -6.92
N GLU A 6 -30.48 7.83 -5.71
CA GLU A 6 -29.28 7.04 -5.47
C GLU A 6 -29.61 5.64 -5.98
N LYS A 7 -29.16 5.33 -7.20
CA LYS A 7 -29.10 3.95 -7.68
C LYS A 7 -28.16 3.23 -6.73
N LYS A 8 -28.71 2.66 -5.64
CA LYS A 8 -28.09 1.59 -4.90
C LYS A 8 -27.55 0.64 -5.96
N LEU A 9 -26.23 0.44 -5.97
CA LEU A 9 -25.58 -0.57 -6.82
C LEU A 9 -26.27 -1.90 -6.49
N GLN A 10 -27.32 -2.26 -7.25
CA GLN A 10 -27.93 -3.58 -7.16
C GLN A 10 -26.89 -4.52 -7.74
N ARG A 11 -26.07 -5.10 -6.85
CA ARG A 11 -25.19 -6.21 -7.17
C ARG A 11 -26.11 -7.32 -7.70
N THR A 12 -26.03 -7.59 -9.00
CA THR A 12 -26.83 -8.66 -9.60
C THR A 12 -26.47 -10.00 -8.96
N GLU A 13 -27.41 -10.93 -8.95
CA GLU A 13 -27.17 -12.29 -8.41
C GLU A 13 -25.95 -12.95 -9.07
N GLU A 14 -25.81 -12.78 -10.38
CA GLU A 14 -24.65 -13.23 -11.15
C GLU A 14 -23.33 -12.60 -10.67
N TRP A 15 -23.35 -11.32 -10.29
CA TRP A 15 -22.18 -10.65 -9.73
C TRP A 15 -21.82 -11.23 -8.36
N ASN A 16 -22.82 -11.44 -7.49
CA ASN A 16 -22.61 -12.01 -6.15
C ASN A 16 -22.02 -13.42 -6.24
N LEU A 17 -22.52 -14.24 -7.16
CA LEU A 17 -22.02 -15.60 -7.38
C LEU A 17 -20.58 -15.61 -7.89
N ARG A 18 -20.21 -14.70 -8.80
CA ARG A 18 -18.82 -14.53 -9.27
C ARG A 18 -17.90 -14.05 -8.15
N ALA A 19 -18.35 -13.08 -7.36
CA ALA A 19 -17.59 -12.54 -6.23
C ALA A 19 -17.32 -13.60 -5.16
N ALA A 20 -18.33 -14.38 -4.78
CA ALA A 20 -18.20 -15.49 -3.85
C ALA A 20 -17.23 -16.55 -4.38
N ARG A 21 -17.38 -16.99 -5.65
CA ARG A 21 -16.45 -17.93 -6.29
C ARG A 21 -15.00 -17.41 -6.28
N CYS A 22 -14.81 -16.12 -6.54
CA CYS A 22 -13.49 -15.49 -6.48
C CYS A 22 -12.90 -15.64 -5.07
N VAL A 23 -13.61 -15.19 -4.03
CA VAL A 23 -13.14 -15.28 -2.64
C VAL A 23 -12.81 -16.73 -2.26
N PHE A 24 -13.73 -17.67 -2.47
CA PHE A 24 -13.53 -19.05 -2.05
C PHE A 24 -12.37 -19.73 -2.79
N ARG A 25 -12.08 -19.34 -4.04
CA ARG A 25 -10.89 -19.81 -4.75
C ARG A 25 -9.59 -19.41 -4.02
N TYR A 26 -9.49 -18.16 -3.57
CA TYR A 26 -8.29 -17.69 -2.85
C TYR A 26 -8.23 -18.21 -1.42
N VAL A 27 -9.36 -18.34 -0.73
CA VAL A 27 -9.41 -18.94 0.61
C VAL A 27 -8.96 -20.41 0.55
N ARG A 28 -9.38 -21.17 -0.48
CA ARG A 28 -8.89 -22.53 -0.73
C ARG A 28 -7.39 -22.57 -1.02
N LYS A 29 -6.88 -21.64 -1.82
CA LYS A 29 -5.44 -21.51 -2.10
C LYS A 29 -4.62 -21.31 -0.82
N ASN A 30 -5.18 -20.64 0.19
CA ASN A 30 -4.54 -20.42 1.50
C ASN A 30 -4.75 -21.59 2.50
N GLY A 31 -5.48 -22.66 2.13
CA GLY A 31 -5.69 -23.81 3.02
C GLY A 31 -6.61 -23.57 4.22
N VAL A 32 -7.37 -22.46 4.25
CA VAL A 32 -8.20 -22.05 5.39
C VAL A 32 -9.71 -22.09 5.09
N PHE A 33 -10.13 -22.92 4.12
CA PHE A 33 -11.51 -22.96 3.63
C PHE A 33 -12.53 -23.34 4.71
N ASP A 34 -12.32 -24.46 5.42
CA ASP A 34 -13.29 -24.94 6.40
C ASP A 34 -13.40 -23.98 7.58
N THR A 35 -12.28 -23.45 8.04
CA THR A 35 -12.24 -22.46 9.12
C THR A 35 -12.93 -21.16 8.69
N PHE A 36 -12.66 -20.68 7.47
CA PHE A 36 -13.30 -19.48 6.93
C PHE A 36 -14.81 -19.67 6.76
N PHE A 37 -15.25 -20.84 6.31
CA PHE A 37 -16.67 -21.15 6.18
C PHE A 37 -17.36 -21.19 7.55
N ASP A 38 -16.78 -21.86 8.55
CA ASP A 38 -17.31 -21.91 9.92
C ASP A 38 -17.43 -20.51 10.54
N VAL A 39 -16.40 -19.66 10.40
CA VAL A 39 -16.50 -18.28 10.91
C VAL A 39 -17.54 -17.46 10.15
N LEU A 40 -17.70 -17.70 8.83
CA LEU A 40 -18.75 -17.06 8.02
C LEU A 40 -20.16 -17.37 8.52
N THR A 41 -20.39 -18.63 8.91
CA THR A 41 -21.69 -19.09 9.39
C THR A 41 -21.98 -18.61 10.81
N ARG A 42 -20.98 -18.64 11.71
CA ARG A 42 -21.17 -18.26 13.13
C ARG A 42 -21.28 -16.76 13.34
N GLY A 43 -20.44 -15.99 12.65
CA GLY A 43 -20.46 -14.53 12.75
C GLY A 43 -19.93 -13.92 14.05
N GLU A 44 -19.00 -14.61 14.74
CA GLU A 44 -18.52 -14.22 16.06
C GLU A 44 -17.11 -13.62 16.05
N THR A 45 -16.85 -12.65 16.93
CA THR A 45 -15.52 -12.01 17.09
C THR A 45 -14.52 -12.84 17.88
N SER A 46 -14.98 -13.84 18.63
CA SER A 46 -14.18 -14.83 19.37
C SER A 46 -13.67 -15.99 18.50
N SER A 47 -14.08 -16.03 17.23
CA SER A 47 -13.76 -17.10 16.29
C SER A 47 -12.26 -17.15 15.93
N LYS A 48 -11.82 -18.28 15.36
CA LYS A 48 -10.41 -18.52 15.01
C LYS A 48 -9.94 -17.57 13.90
N CYS A 49 -8.65 -17.24 13.88
CA CYS A 49 -8.05 -16.48 12.79
C CYS A 49 -7.97 -17.33 11.51
N CYS A 50 -8.18 -16.71 10.35
CA CYS A 50 -7.94 -17.31 9.05
C CYS A 50 -6.73 -16.64 8.41
N ALA A 51 -5.52 -17.13 8.66
CA ALA A 51 -4.31 -16.54 8.08
C ALA A 51 -4.27 -16.76 6.56
N GLY A 52 -3.92 -15.73 5.80
CA GLY A 52 -3.74 -15.84 4.36
C GLY A 52 -2.96 -14.69 3.75
N ILE A 53 -2.53 -14.86 2.51
CA ILE A 53 -1.80 -13.84 1.76
C ILE A 53 -2.79 -12.79 1.23
N ASN A 54 -2.48 -11.51 1.46
CA ASN A 54 -3.32 -10.39 0.98
C ASN A 54 -3.06 -10.09 -0.51
N GLU A 55 -3.39 -11.05 -1.37
CA GLU A 55 -3.16 -10.96 -2.82
C GLU A 55 -4.00 -9.84 -3.45
N LYS A 56 -3.48 -9.24 -4.52
CA LYS A 56 -4.24 -8.33 -5.39
C LYS A 56 -5.12 -9.20 -6.29
N LEU A 57 -6.44 -9.00 -6.19
CA LEU A 57 -7.41 -9.70 -7.01
C LEU A 57 -7.47 -9.09 -8.42
N PRO A 58 -7.87 -9.89 -9.43
CA PRO A 58 -8.04 -9.38 -10.79
C PRO A 58 -9.14 -8.31 -10.88
N GLY A 59 -9.05 -7.45 -11.90
CA GLY A 59 -10.02 -6.38 -12.17
C GLY A 59 -10.05 -5.29 -11.09
N SER A 60 -11.25 -4.83 -10.75
CA SER A 60 -11.48 -3.73 -9.79
C SER A 60 -11.78 -4.19 -8.35
N HIS A 61 -11.50 -5.45 -8.04
CA HIS A 61 -11.79 -6.01 -6.71
C HIS A 61 -10.83 -5.56 -5.62
N GLY A 62 -9.61 -5.14 -5.98
CA GLY A 62 -8.60 -4.64 -5.03
C GLY A 62 -7.90 -5.78 -4.29
N ARG A 63 -7.53 -5.53 -3.02
CA ARG A 63 -6.86 -6.53 -2.16
C ARG A 63 -7.87 -7.52 -1.56
N LEU A 64 -7.49 -8.79 -1.45
CA LEU A 64 -8.38 -9.87 -0.98
C LEU A 64 -9.05 -9.55 0.36
N CYS A 65 -8.30 -9.07 1.36
CA CYS A 65 -8.85 -8.74 2.67
C CYS A 65 -9.95 -7.67 2.59
N ILE A 66 -9.72 -6.60 1.84
CA ILE A 66 -10.68 -5.51 1.67
C ILE A 66 -11.89 -6.00 0.89
N PHE A 67 -11.69 -6.84 -0.13
CA PHE A 67 -12.79 -7.40 -0.90
C PHE A 67 -13.69 -8.31 -0.06
N ILE A 68 -13.11 -9.14 0.81
CA ILE A 68 -13.86 -9.94 1.78
C ILE A 68 -14.67 -9.03 2.72
N LEU A 69 -14.07 -7.99 3.28
CA LEU A 69 -14.78 -7.04 4.15
C LEU A 69 -15.94 -6.35 3.41
N ARG A 70 -15.76 -5.96 2.14
CA ARG A 70 -16.80 -5.36 1.28
C ARG A 70 -17.96 -6.29 0.95
N LEU A 71 -17.72 -7.61 0.97
CA LEU A 71 -18.75 -8.60 0.68
C LEU A 71 -19.56 -8.95 1.92
N PHE A 72 -18.90 -9.15 3.06
CA PHE A 72 -19.54 -9.76 4.23
C PHE A 72 -19.89 -8.78 5.36
N ARG A 73 -19.27 -7.58 5.44
CA ARG A 73 -19.51 -6.66 6.58
C ARG A 73 -19.68 -5.20 6.20
N PHE A 74 -18.69 -4.61 5.54
CA PHE A 74 -18.59 -3.16 5.33
C PHE A 74 -18.64 -2.83 3.84
N PRO A 75 -19.83 -2.75 3.21
CA PRO A 75 -19.93 -2.61 1.75
C PRO A 75 -19.34 -1.31 1.19
N TRP A 76 -19.17 -0.28 2.03
CA TRP A 76 -18.60 1.03 1.69
C TRP A 76 -17.09 1.14 1.92
N ILE A 77 -16.42 0.13 2.48
CA ILE A 77 -14.98 0.19 2.72
C ILE A 77 -14.22 0.21 1.37
N ARG A 78 -13.25 1.11 1.25
CA ARG A 78 -12.43 1.31 0.04
C ARG A 78 -10.95 1.10 0.31
N HIS A 79 -10.49 1.54 1.48
CA HIS A 79 -9.08 1.50 1.87
C HIS A 79 -8.88 0.66 3.13
N ASP A 80 -7.69 0.10 3.26
CA ASP A 80 -7.24 -0.65 4.44
C ASP A 80 -7.23 0.19 5.72
N ILE A 81 -6.89 1.48 5.63
CA ILE A 81 -6.93 2.41 6.77
C ILE A 81 -8.31 2.53 7.44
N GLN A 82 -9.39 2.15 6.74
CA GLN A 82 -10.76 2.17 7.27
C GLN A 82 -11.12 0.93 8.09
N ALA A 83 -10.22 -0.06 8.17
CA ALA A 83 -10.40 -1.26 8.98
C ALA A 83 -9.19 -1.46 9.89
N LYS A 84 -9.44 -1.60 11.19
CA LYS A 84 -8.41 -2.02 12.14
C LYS A 84 -8.71 -3.40 12.68
N SER A 85 -7.67 -4.18 12.89
CA SER A 85 -7.80 -5.47 13.57
C SER A 85 -8.29 -5.27 15.00
N THR A 86 -9.13 -6.19 15.46
CA THR A 86 -9.56 -6.31 16.86
C THR A 86 -8.46 -6.94 17.69
N LEU A 87 -8.51 -6.76 19.02
CA LEU A 87 -7.51 -7.29 19.95
C LEU A 87 -7.39 -8.82 19.91
N ASN A 88 -8.45 -9.52 19.51
CA ASN A 88 -8.50 -10.97 19.43
C ASN A 88 -7.79 -11.53 18.18
N CYS A 89 -7.43 -10.67 17.22
CA CYS A 89 -6.76 -11.08 16.00
C CYS A 89 -5.27 -11.28 16.24
N ARG A 90 -4.76 -12.49 15.97
CA ARG A 90 -3.33 -12.83 16.05
C ARG A 90 -2.55 -12.38 14.81
N HIS A 91 -3.23 -12.16 13.69
CA HIS A 91 -2.63 -11.73 12.42
C HIS A 91 -3.07 -10.29 12.16
N GLN A 92 -2.64 -9.40 13.06
CA GLN A 92 -2.71 -7.97 12.81
C GLN A 92 -2.02 -7.69 11.49
N THR A 93 -2.51 -6.72 10.73
CA THR A 93 -2.09 -6.40 9.35
C THR A 93 -0.59 -6.19 9.25
N ASP A 94 0.16 -7.28 9.07
CA ASP A 94 1.61 -7.30 8.93
C ASP A 94 1.97 -7.75 7.51
N ARG A 95 3.15 -7.31 7.04
CA ARG A 95 3.47 -7.03 5.62
C ARG A 95 3.30 -8.17 4.60
N LYS A 96 3.00 -9.42 4.98
CA LYS A 96 2.79 -10.55 4.04
C LYS A 96 1.55 -11.41 4.32
N THR A 97 1.20 -11.63 5.59
CA THR A 97 0.08 -12.49 6.01
C THR A 97 -0.93 -11.67 6.81
N VAL A 98 -2.21 -11.78 6.45
CA VAL A 98 -3.31 -11.06 7.10
C VAL A 98 -4.39 -12.04 7.54
N CYS A 99 -5.20 -11.64 8.51
CA CYS A 99 -6.41 -12.39 8.82
C CYS A 99 -7.48 -12.13 7.76
N LEU A 100 -8.03 -13.18 7.16
CA LEU A 100 -9.16 -13.13 6.23
C LEU A 100 -10.51 -13.15 6.95
N ASN A 101 -10.55 -13.41 8.26
CA ASN A 101 -11.78 -13.45 9.04
C ASN A 101 -12.43 -12.04 9.11
N PRO A 102 -13.63 -11.82 8.54
CA PRO A 102 -14.29 -10.52 8.56
C PRO A 102 -14.58 -9.98 9.97
N TRP A 103 -14.86 -10.86 10.95
CA TRP A 103 -15.22 -10.51 12.32
C TRP A 103 -14.04 -10.02 13.16
N HIS A 104 -12.83 -10.24 12.68
CA HIS A 104 -11.61 -9.75 13.33
C HIS A 104 -11.28 -8.30 13.03
N TYR A 105 -12.10 -7.61 12.23
CA TYR A 105 -11.91 -6.19 11.92
C TYR A 105 -13.02 -5.34 12.51
N ARG A 106 -12.67 -4.12 12.92
CA ARG A 106 -13.62 -3.05 13.19
C ARG A 106 -13.43 -1.94 12.18
N GLN A 107 -14.53 -1.36 11.75
CA GLN A 107 -14.46 -0.16 10.93
C GLN A 107 -13.95 1.00 11.77
N VAL A 108 -13.10 1.83 11.17
CA VAL A 108 -12.63 3.08 11.74
C VAL A 108 -12.98 4.18 10.76
N GLU A 109 -13.57 5.26 11.27
CA GLU A 109 -13.75 6.47 10.50
C GLU A 109 -12.39 7.14 10.34
N ILE A 110 -12.02 7.44 9.10
CA ILE A 110 -10.82 8.23 8.84
C ILE A 110 -11.18 9.65 9.29
N PRO A 111 -10.49 10.23 10.28
CA PRO A 111 -10.72 11.61 10.65
C PRO A 111 -10.43 12.46 9.42
N HIS A 112 -11.45 13.17 8.94
CA HIS A 112 -11.29 14.13 7.86
C HIS A 112 -10.65 15.38 8.47
N VAL A 113 -9.36 15.28 8.80
CA VAL A 113 -8.57 16.45 9.19
C VAL A 113 -8.40 17.27 7.92
N PRO A 114 -9.03 18.45 7.79
CA PRO A 114 -8.79 19.29 6.64
C PRO A 114 -7.31 19.66 6.65
N CYS A 115 -6.58 19.24 5.62
CA CYS A 115 -5.22 19.74 5.42
C CYS A 115 -5.36 21.26 5.18
N PRO A 116 -4.72 22.11 6.00
CA PRO A 116 -4.76 23.55 5.76
C PRO A 116 -4.23 23.81 4.34
N PRO A 117 -4.83 24.76 3.60
CA PRO A 117 -4.34 25.10 2.28
C PRO A 117 -2.87 25.54 2.39
N ILE A 118 -2.05 25.10 1.45
CA ILE A 118 -0.69 25.62 1.31
C ILE A 118 -0.82 27.08 0.88
N VAL A 119 -0.57 28.01 1.81
CA VAL A 119 -0.63 29.46 1.54
C VAL A 119 0.73 29.91 1.03
N ILE A 120 0.75 30.35 -0.22
CA ILE A 120 1.94 30.96 -0.83
C ILE A 120 1.70 32.47 -0.91
N ASN A 121 2.52 33.26 -0.23
CA ASN A 121 2.50 34.71 -0.33
C ASN A 121 3.17 35.14 -1.65
N LYS A 122 2.38 35.57 -2.63
CA LYS A 122 2.87 35.94 -3.97
C LYS A 122 3.79 37.17 -3.98
N ASN A 123 3.81 37.93 -2.90
CA ASN A 123 4.60 39.16 -2.79
C ASN A 123 5.94 38.93 -2.08
N LEU A 124 6.22 37.71 -1.62
CA LEU A 124 7.54 37.34 -1.14
C LEU A 124 8.37 36.86 -2.33
N ASP A 125 9.58 37.40 -2.44
CA ASP A 125 10.61 36.80 -3.28
C ASP A 125 11.09 35.52 -2.57
N TYR A 126 10.73 34.37 -3.13
CA TYR A 126 11.20 33.06 -2.65
C TYR A 126 12.64 32.76 -3.08
N GLY A 127 13.33 33.76 -3.62
CA GLY A 127 14.59 33.60 -4.31
C GLY A 127 14.38 33.00 -5.69
N LYS A 128 15.48 32.87 -6.43
CA LYS A 128 15.49 32.02 -7.61
C LYS A 128 15.20 30.59 -7.17
N PRO A 129 14.40 29.82 -7.93
CA PRO A 129 14.39 28.37 -7.79
C PRO A 129 15.85 27.89 -7.73
N PRO A 130 16.21 26.95 -6.84
CA PRO A 130 17.56 26.45 -6.79
C PRO A 130 17.99 26.05 -8.21
N GLU A 131 19.15 26.55 -8.65
CA GLU A 131 19.72 26.16 -9.94
C GLU A 131 19.97 24.66 -9.87
N ARG A 132 19.13 23.90 -10.58
CA ARG A 132 19.28 22.45 -10.72
C ARG A 132 20.44 22.24 -11.70
N SER A 133 21.49 21.57 -11.26
CA SER A 133 22.51 21.09 -12.20
C SER A 133 21.93 20.11 -13.20
N GLU A 134 22.61 19.99 -14.34
CA GLU A 134 22.28 18.98 -15.35
C GLU A 134 22.48 17.54 -14.84
N ASN A 135 23.19 17.37 -13.72
CA ASN A 135 23.40 16.09 -13.04
C ASN A 135 23.14 16.24 -11.52
N PRO A 136 21.86 16.26 -11.10
CA PRO A 136 21.49 16.42 -9.68
C PRO A 136 22.06 15.30 -8.80
N LEU A 137 22.31 14.12 -9.37
CA LEU A 137 22.93 13.00 -8.67
C LEU A 137 24.43 13.21 -8.40
N ASP A 138 25.18 13.86 -9.29
CA ASP A 138 26.63 14.04 -9.13
C ASP A 138 26.94 15.20 -8.17
N GLU A 139 26.13 16.27 -8.20
CA GLU A 139 26.22 17.35 -7.21
C GLU A 139 25.80 16.88 -5.82
N GLU A 140 24.75 16.05 -5.70
CA GLU A 140 24.41 15.43 -4.41
C GLU A 140 25.52 14.50 -3.94
N LEU A 141 26.12 13.66 -4.80
CA LEU A 141 27.27 12.83 -4.41
C LEU A 141 28.43 13.69 -3.92
N THR A 142 28.80 14.74 -4.64
CA THR A 142 29.94 15.60 -4.25
C THR A 142 29.66 16.41 -2.98
N HIS A 143 28.46 16.98 -2.82
CA HIS A 143 28.06 17.71 -1.61
C HIS A 143 27.85 16.78 -0.41
N HIS A 144 27.34 15.56 -0.64
CA HIS A 144 27.16 14.55 0.40
C HIS A 144 28.52 13.97 0.82
N GLU A 145 29.43 13.68 -0.11
CA GLU A 145 30.81 13.28 0.17
C GLU A 145 31.54 14.36 0.99
N MET A 146 31.46 15.63 0.58
CA MET A 146 32.07 16.74 1.32
C MET A 146 31.46 16.98 2.70
N GLN A 147 30.16 16.77 2.90
CA GLN A 147 29.50 16.93 4.20
C GLN A 147 29.65 15.71 5.11
N VAL A 148 29.67 14.50 4.55
CA VAL A 148 29.84 13.24 5.30
C VAL A 148 31.25 13.12 5.86
N ASP A 149 32.27 13.58 5.13
CA ASP A 149 33.66 13.64 5.63
C ASP A 149 33.84 14.61 6.83
N GLN A 150 32.88 15.52 7.04
CA GLN A 150 32.92 16.53 8.11
C GLN A 150 31.97 16.24 9.28
N MET A 151 31.21 15.14 9.25
CA MET A 151 30.14 14.84 10.22
C MET A 151 30.47 13.63 11.10
N THR A 152 29.92 13.62 12.32
CA THR A 152 30.03 12.47 13.24
C THR A 152 29.00 11.39 12.91
N ASP A 153 29.28 10.13 13.27
CA ASP A 153 28.42 8.97 12.95
C ASP A 153 26.97 9.13 13.42
N GLU A 154 26.75 9.80 14.55
CA GLU A 154 25.40 10.04 15.12
C GLU A 154 24.56 11.07 14.33
N GLU A 155 25.21 12.00 13.62
CA GLU A 155 24.52 13.02 12.83
C GLU A 155 24.13 12.48 11.45
N ARG A 156 24.87 11.49 10.96
CA ARG A 156 24.64 10.80 9.69
C ARG A 156 23.37 9.97 9.73
N GLU A 157 23.04 9.35 10.87
CA GLU A 157 21.86 8.49 11.03
C GLU A 157 20.53 9.27 11.13
N LYS A 158 20.57 10.57 11.46
CA LYS A 158 19.37 11.41 11.63
C LYS A 158 18.92 12.12 10.35
N ARG A 159 19.74 12.13 9.29
CA ARG A 159 19.46 12.90 8.07
C ARG A 159 19.03 11.96 6.94
N ILE A 160 17.73 11.74 6.79
CA ILE A 160 17.18 11.18 5.55
C ILE A 160 16.92 12.37 4.62
N PRO A 161 17.69 12.56 3.53
CA PRO A 161 17.46 13.66 2.61
C PRO A 161 16.10 13.48 1.93
N ASN A 162 15.30 14.54 1.92
CA ASN A 162 13.98 14.54 1.33
C ASN A 162 14.11 14.87 -0.17
N VAL A 163 14.50 13.89 -0.98
CA VAL A 163 14.64 14.06 -2.42
C VAL A 163 13.41 13.50 -3.13
N THR A 164 12.71 14.37 -3.87
CA THR A 164 11.70 13.96 -4.86
C THR A 164 12.32 14.04 -6.24
N MET A 165 12.79 12.90 -6.76
CA MET A 165 13.18 12.77 -8.17
C MET A 165 11.94 12.81 -9.07
N MET A 166 12.03 13.52 -10.19
CA MET A 166 11.03 13.52 -11.25
C MET A 166 11.15 12.27 -12.13
N GLY A 167 10.10 11.95 -12.88
CA GLY A 167 10.01 10.69 -13.64
C GLY A 167 10.99 10.59 -14.83
N ASP A 168 11.39 11.71 -15.39
CA ASP A 168 12.43 11.86 -16.40
C ASP A 168 13.84 11.67 -15.80
N GLU A 169 14.11 12.22 -14.62
CA GLU A 169 15.36 11.99 -13.86
C GLU A 169 15.51 10.50 -13.50
N LEU A 170 14.42 9.85 -13.08
CA LEU A 170 14.38 8.41 -12.80
C LEU A 170 14.68 7.58 -14.06
N LYS A 171 14.14 8.00 -15.21
CA LYS A 171 14.37 7.34 -16.50
C LYS A 171 15.82 7.49 -16.96
N MET A 172 16.42 8.67 -16.81
CA MET A 172 17.83 8.88 -17.16
C MET A 172 18.76 8.09 -16.23
N ALA A 173 18.48 8.05 -14.92
CA ALA A 173 19.23 7.21 -13.99
C ALA A 173 19.12 5.71 -14.36
N TYR A 174 17.92 5.27 -14.72
CA TYR A 174 17.68 3.91 -15.22
C TYR A 174 18.48 3.64 -16.50
N GLU A 175 18.41 4.53 -17.49
CA GLU A 175 19.11 4.35 -18.78
C GLU A 175 20.64 4.42 -18.64
N ARG A 176 21.15 5.23 -17.72
CA ARG A 176 22.59 5.40 -17.49
C ARG A 176 23.21 4.24 -16.71
N HIS A 177 22.48 3.61 -15.79
CA HIS A 177 22.99 2.55 -14.92
C HIS A 177 22.58 1.11 -15.30
N LEU A 178 21.59 0.91 -16.18
CA LEU A 178 21.14 -0.44 -16.57
C LEU A 178 21.45 -0.80 -18.03
N TYR A 179 22.16 0.05 -18.77
CA TYR A 179 22.69 -0.30 -20.10
C TYR A 179 24.14 -0.78 -20.04
N ASN A 180 24.55 -1.38 -18.92
CA ASN A 180 25.75 -2.22 -18.86
C ASN A 180 25.29 -3.66 -18.59
N PRO A 181 25.35 -4.56 -19.58
CA PRO A 181 24.76 -5.90 -19.47
C PRO A 181 25.32 -6.75 -18.32
N ASP A 182 26.52 -6.41 -17.83
CA ASP A 182 27.15 -7.06 -16.69
C ASP A 182 26.51 -6.66 -15.33
N ASP A 183 26.02 -5.42 -15.19
CA ASP A 183 25.42 -4.91 -13.95
C ASP A 183 24.00 -5.43 -13.71
N PHE A 184 23.25 -5.72 -14.78
CA PHE A 184 21.91 -6.31 -14.68
C PHE A 184 21.94 -7.70 -14.02
N ASN A 185 22.94 -8.51 -14.37
CA ASN A 185 23.14 -9.83 -13.77
C ASN A 185 23.60 -9.74 -12.30
N ALA A 186 24.45 -8.75 -11.97
CA ALA A 186 24.90 -8.52 -10.59
C ALA A 186 23.74 -8.06 -9.68
N MET A 187 22.90 -7.13 -10.14
CA MET A 187 21.69 -6.71 -9.41
C MET A 187 20.68 -7.84 -9.26
N HIS A 188 20.44 -8.62 -10.32
CA HIS A 188 19.53 -9.77 -10.24
C HIS A 188 20.03 -10.84 -9.25
N ALA A 189 21.35 -11.05 -9.16
CA ALA A 189 21.97 -11.96 -8.20
C ALA A 189 21.78 -11.54 -6.73
N LEU A 190 21.73 -10.23 -6.45
CA LEU A 190 21.49 -9.69 -5.10
C LEU A 190 20.04 -9.89 -4.61
N PHE A 191 19.08 -10.03 -5.53
CA PHE A 191 17.66 -10.24 -5.20
C PHE A 191 17.18 -11.68 -5.36
N THR A 192 18.04 -12.58 -5.87
CA THR A 192 17.79 -14.02 -5.83
C THR A 192 18.34 -14.62 -4.55
N PRO A 193 17.51 -15.26 -3.70
CA PRO A 193 18.00 -15.94 -2.51
C PRO A 193 18.87 -17.15 -2.91
N PRO A 194 19.97 -17.43 -2.20
CA PRO A 194 20.74 -18.66 -2.42
C PRO A 194 19.85 -19.86 -2.08
N TYR A 195 19.88 -20.88 -2.95
CA TYR A 195 19.30 -22.20 -2.68
C TYR A 195 20.03 -22.89 -1.54
#